data_AF-A0A916CVQ8-F1
#
_entry.id   AF-A0A916CVQ8-F1
#
_cell.length_a   1.000
_cell.length_b   1.000
_cell.length_c   1.000
_cell.angle_alpha   90.00
_cell.angle_beta   90.00
_cell.angle_gamma   90.00
#
_symmetry.space_group_name_H-M   'P 1'
#
loop_
_entity.id
_entity.type
_entity.pdbx_description
1 polymer ?
#
loop_
_entity_poly.entity_id
_entity_poly.type
_entity_poly.pdbx_seq_one_letter_code
_entity_poly.pdbx_strand_id
1 'polypeptide(L)'
;MVYTHKSPALLVIGIVMLAWGWLNQSGTADGLQAWLHPGAYKEQKQAVEKHQAAEKAAADKAVAEGKPAPEAKALKPGKFDDVKRGQANFATIFGGLFTAIGLLILLMKPKEGHLDYYISIFPGMAFILSIAFVVRWGLDPMFANWGKAALPTLGWDFAKILNLNYVVLGIVIGMVVVNVFRIPGWAANGVRTARFFLKTGVVLLGTLYSAAELAQLGALSVVMIGIFVLGSVWLVLLAGPRMGASNSMTGVLSSGVGVCGVSAAVAASPVVNAKAVDIAFTLGTILLWGVLCMFIFPTIGHLLGMGPVQFGAWAGTGILNSAQVAGAALAFDPHGIQTLKVAEIFNITRVLFLPIIVVWLAAWYVKREAGAQKVDLSQVLIAKFPVFVLGFLGLFILSTLGVFAPAGHYQGKYFSSEQVKEDKLLKEKDLAALQAALPKVTAPADNKALQDLIAARKVSTRDQDVLLRGVAKMEGLDKGAKDALGNAHKAAWHDSKIIKAYRDWIAWLFAFGLTGLGMQITVASIKQAGGKPLIIGSVVGLIKAVGSLIVVLLFVREFI
;
A
#
# COMPACT_ATOMS: atom_id res chain seq x y z
N MET A 1 26.20 23.73 13.44
CA MET A 1 24.78 24.11 13.61
C MET A 1 24.10 23.11 14.52
N VAL A 2 23.96 23.45 15.80
CA VAL A 2 22.94 22.86 16.68
C VAL A 2 21.57 23.10 16.03
N TYR A 3 20.81 22.04 15.78
CA TYR A 3 19.50 22.09 15.10
C TYR A 3 18.35 21.74 16.05
N THR A 4 18.62 21.20 17.24
CA THR A 4 17.57 20.97 18.23
C THR A 4 17.06 22.28 18.81
N HIS A 5 15.98 22.80 18.22
CA HIS A 5 15.01 23.52 19.04
C HIS A 5 14.53 22.53 20.09
N LYS A 6 14.90 22.75 21.37
CA LYS A 6 14.33 22.01 22.50
C LYS A 6 12.83 22.19 22.49
N SER A 7 12.13 21.23 21.91
CA SER A 7 10.68 21.26 21.76
C SER A 7 10.10 20.14 22.59
N PRO A 8 9.16 20.43 23.50
CA PRO A 8 8.44 19.39 24.22
C PRO A 8 7.46 18.64 23.31
N ALA A 9 7.34 18.99 22.03
CA ALA A 9 6.35 18.43 21.11
C ALA A 9 6.37 16.91 21.05
N LEU A 10 7.55 16.28 20.98
CA LEU A 10 7.63 14.80 20.94
C LEU A 10 7.10 14.17 22.23
N LEU A 11 7.42 14.75 23.39
CA LEU A 11 6.91 14.30 24.68
C LEU A 11 5.39 14.48 24.77
N VAL A 12 4.88 15.64 24.37
CA VAL A 12 3.44 15.95 24.35
C VAL A 12 2.69 14.97 23.45
N ILE A 13 3.19 14.73 22.23
CA ILE A 13 2.61 13.74 21.31
C ILE A 13 2.60 12.36 21.97
N GLY A 14 3.70 11.96 22.61
CA GLY A 14 3.80 10.69 23.32
C GLY A 14 2.73 10.53 24.42
N ILE A 15 2.59 11.53 25.29
CA ILE A 15 1.61 11.54 26.39
C ILE A 15 0.18 11.49 25.84
N VAL A 16 -0.13 12.27 24.80
CA VAL A 16 -1.46 12.27 24.16
C VAL A 16 -1.79 10.89 23.57
N MET A 17 -0.81 10.24 22.92
CA MET A 17 -1.01 8.89 22.39
C MET A 17 -1.21 7.86 23.50
N LEU A 18 -0.45 7.92 24.60
CA LEU A 18 -0.65 7.05 25.76
C LEU A 18 -2.05 7.23 26.37
N ALA A 19 -2.48 8.48 26.54
CA ALA A 19 -3.81 8.79 27.04
C ALA A 19 -4.91 8.22 26.13
N TRP A 20 -4.75 8.35 24.80
CA TRP A 20 -5.66 7.76 23.83
C TRP A 20 -5.69 6.22 23.88
N GLY A 21 -4.53 5.59 24.06
CA GLY A 21 -4.43 4.13 24.25
C GLY A 21 -5.21 3.67 25.48
N TRP A 22 -5.04 4.37 26.60
CA TRP A 22 -5.76 4.10 27.84
C TRP A 22 -7.28 4.33 27.71
N LEU A 23 -7.71 5.42 27.06
CA LEU A 23 -9.13 5.70 26.83
C LEU A 23 -9.83 4.61 26.01
N ASN A 24 -9.14 4.01 25.04
CA ASN A 24 -9.68 2.90 24.25
C ASN A 24 -9.71 1.58 25.03
N GLN A 25 -8.69 1.30 25.86
CA GLN A 25 -8.65 0.07 26.66
C GLN A 25 -9.67 0.09 27.81
N SER A 26 -9.86 1.25 28.44
CA SER A 26 -10.83 1.45 29.53
C SER A 26 -12.29 1.42 29.07
N GLY A 27 -12.55 1.47 27.77
CA GLY A 27 -13.90 1.58 27.21
C GLY A 27 -14.48 3.00 27.24
N THR A 28 -13.74 3.98 27.77
CA THR A 28 -14.18 5.39 27.84
C THR A 28 -14.45 5.98 26.45
N ALA A 29 -13.72 5.53 25.43
CA ALA A 29 -13.89 5.96 24.04
C ALA A 29 -14.97 5.18 23.26
N ASP A 30 -15.71 4.26 23.88
CA ASP A 30 -16.59 3.32 23.16
C ASP A 30 -17.74 4.01 22.44
N GLY A 31 -18.28 5.11 22.99
CA GLY A 31 -19.29 5.91 22.31
C GLY A 31 -18.78 6.51 20.99
N LEU A 32 -17.55 7.04 20.99
CA LEU A 32 -16.90 7.56 19.78
C LEU A 32 -16.56 6.43 18.80
N GLN A 33 -16.02 5.32 19.29
CA GLN A 33 -15.70 4.15 18.46
C GLN A 33 -16.96 3.55 17.82
N ALA A 34 -18.08 3.50 18.54
CA ALA A 34 -19.37 3.04 18.03
C ALA A 34 -19.89 3.95 16.92
N TRP A 35 -19.71 5.28 17.06
CA TRP A 35 -20.06 6.23 16.01
C TRP A 35 -19.17 6.10 14.77
N LEU A 36 -17.86 5.88 14.94
CA LEU A 36 -16.93 5.68 13.83
C LEU A 36 -17.15 4.33 13.13
N HIS A 37 -17.47 3.28 13.88
CA HIS A 37 -17.60 1.90 13.38
C HIS A 37 -18.98 1.29 13.66
N PRO A 38 -20.08 1.87 13.14
CA PRO A 38 -21.45 1.48 13.51
C PRO A 38 -21.77 0.03 13.14
N GLY A 39 -21.24 -0.47 12.00
CA GLY A 39 -21.45 -1.85 11.57
C GLY A 39 -20.77 -2.87 12.49
N ALA A 40 -19.49 -2.65 12.83
CA ALA A 40 -18.76 -3.53 13.73
C ALA A 40 -19.36 -3.51 15.14
N TYR A 41 -19.80 -2.34 15.60
CA TYR A 41 -20.49 -2.19 16.89
C TYR A 41 -21.82 -2.95 16.92
N LYS A 42 -22.62 -2.87 15.85
CA LYS A 42 -23.89 -3.62 15.74
C LYS A 42 -23.65 -5.13 15.75
N GLU A 43 -22.65 -5.63 15.02
CA GLU A 43 -22.27 -7.05 15.03
C GLU A 43 -21.86 -7.50 16.44
N GLN A 44 -21.06 -6.69 17.15
CA GLN A 44 -20.64 -6.99 18.51
C GLN A 44 -21.84 -7.01 19.48
N LYS A 45 -22.74 -6.02 19.39
CA LYS A 45 -23.95 -5.98 20.23
C LYS A 45 -24.80 -7.23 20.04
N GLN A 46 -25.02 -7.65 18.80
CA GLN A 46 -25.74 -8.89 18.50
C GLN A 46 -25.01 -10.14 19.04
N ALA A 47 -23.68 -10.16 18.99
CA ALA A 47 -22.89 -11.24 19.54
C ALA A 47 -22.99 -11.32 21.08
N VAL A 48 -22.94 -10.17 21.77
CA VAL A 48 -23.12 -10.05 23.21
C VAL A 48 -24.52 -10.54 23.63
N GLU A 49 -25.57 -10.06 22.96
CA GLU A 49 -26.96 -10.47 23.24
C GLU A 49 -27.15 -11.98 23.05
N LYS A 50 -26.63 -12.55 21.95
CA LYS A 50 -26.69 -14.00 21.71
C LYS A 50 -25.92 -14.80 22.75
N HIS A 51 -24.77 -14.28 23.19
CA HIS A 51 -23.95 -14.94 24.18
C HIS A 51 -24.61 -14.94 25.55
N GLN A 52 -25.15 -13.80 25.99
CA GLN A 52 -25.92 -13.68 27.22
C GLN A 52 -27.17 -14.59 27.21
N ALA A 53 -27.87 -14.66 26.08
CA ALA A 53 -29.00 -15.57 25.92
C ALA A 53 -28.58 -17.05 26.02
N ALA A 54 -27.43 -17.41 25.44
CA ALA A 54 -26.89 -18.77 25.51
C ALA A 54 -26.41 -19.13 26.93
N GLU A 55 -25.78 -18.19 27.64
CA GLU A 55 -25.39 -18.37 29.05
C GLU A 55 -26.61 -18.55 29.94
N LYS A 56 -27.66 -17.73 29.73
CA LYS A 56 -28.92 -17.87 30.46
C LYS A 56 -29.58 -19.23 30.19
N ALA A 57 -29.70 -19.63 28.92
CA ALA A 57 -30.26 -20.94 28.58
C ALA A 57 -29.44 -22.12 29.13
N ALA A 58 -28.11 -21.99 29.18
CA ALA A 58 -27.24 -23.00 29.77
C ALA A 58 -27.37 -23.08 31.29
N ALA A 59 -27.52 -21.93 31.96
CA ALA A 59 -27.79 -21.86 33.40
C ALA A 59 -29.17 -22.46 33.73
N ASP A 60 -30.22 -22.08 32.99
CA ASP A 60 -31.57 -22.63 33.16
C ASP A 60 -31.59 -24.15 32.97
N LYS A 61 -30.84 -24.66 31.98
CA LYS A 61 -30.69 -26.11 31.74
C LYS A 61 -29.92 -26.82 32.86
N ALA A 62 -28.85 -26.20 33.38
CA ALA A 62 -28.09 -26.77 34.50
C ALA A 62 -28.94 -26.86 35.77
N VAL A 63 -29.74 -25.82 36.05
CA VAL A 63 -30.72 -25.80 37.14
C VAL A 63 -31.76 -26.91 36.97
N ALA A 64 -32.30 -27.09 35.76
CA ALA A 64 -33.27 -28.15 35.46
C ALA A 64 -32.68 -29.57 35.59
N GLU A 65 -31.38 -29.74 35.34
CA GLU A 65 -30.66 -31.02 35.46
C GLU A 65 -30.04 -31.26 36.85
N GLY A 66 -30.23 -30.35 37.82
CA GLY A 66 -29.63 -30.45 39.15
C GLY A 66 -28.10 -30.35 39.16
N LYS A 67 -27.51 -29.77 38.12
CA LYS A 67 -26.06 -29.61 37.96
C LYS A 67 -25.62 -28.18 38.32
N PRO A 68 -24.38 -28.00 38.81
CA PRO A 68 -23.83 -26.66 38.99
C PRO A 68 -23.80 -25.90 37.65
N ALA A 69 -24.03 -24.58 37.73
CA ALA A 69 -24.03 -23.73 36.55
C ALA A 69 -22.69 -23.84 35.81
N PRO A 70 -22.69 -24.01 34.48
CA PRO A 70 -21.46 -24.11 33.71
C PRO A 70 -20.67 -22.79 33.80
N GLU A 71 -19.33 -22.89 33.82
CA GLU A 71 -18.47 -21.71 33.78
C GLU A 71 -18.80 -20.83 32.57
N ALA A 72 -18.95 -19.52 32.83
CA ALA A 72 -19.16 -18.51 31.81
C ALA A 72 -17.99 -18.53 30.81
N LYS A 73 -18.27 -18.91 29.57
CA LYS A 73 -17.25 -18.94 28.52
C LYS A 73 -17.00 -17.51 28.07
N ALA A 74 -15.78 -17.02 28.15
CA ALA A 74 -15.46 -15.68 27.65
C ALA A 74 -15.96 -15.47 26.21
N LEU A 75 -16.68 -14.37 25.98
CA LEU A 75 -17.10 -13.96 24.64
C LEU A 75 -15.86 -13.82 23.75
N LYS A 76 -15.90 -14.47 22.58
CA LYS A 76 -14.81 -14.33 21.61
C LYS A 76 -14.78 -12.88 21.10
N PRO A 77 -13.61 -12.23 21.08
CA PRO A 77 -13.50 -10.86 20.61
C PRO A 77 -14.00 -10.74 19.17
N GLY A 78 -14.79 -9.69 18.92
CA GLY A 78 -15.34 -9.37 17.61
C GLY A 78 -14.48 -8.36 16.85
N LYS A 79 -14.92 -8.00 15.63
CA LYS A 79 -14.23 -7.00 14.80
C LYS A 79 -14.09 -5.64 15.50
N PHE A 80 -15.07 -5.24 16.31
CA PHE A 80 -15.02 -3.98 17.06
C PHE A 80 -13.92 -4.00 18.11
N ASP A 81 -13.77 -5.12 18.84
CA ASP A 81 -12.70 -5.32 19.81
C ASP A 81 -11.32 -5.33 19.14
N ASP A 82 -11.22 -5.94 17.96
CA ASP A 82 -9.97 -5.98 17.19
C ASP A 82 -9.53 -4.58 16.74
N VAL A 83 -10.47 -3.74 16.28
CA VAL A 83 -10.19 -2.35 15.89
C VAL A 83 -9.72 -1.53 17.10
N LYS A 84 -10.46 -1.59 18.22
CA LYS A 84 -10.09 -0.90 19.46
C LYS A 84 -8.71 -1.35 19.95
N ARG A 85 -8.46 -2.66 19.96
CA ARG A 85 -7.18 -3.23 20.41
C ARG A 85 -6.03 -2.82 19.50
N GLY A 86 -6.25 -2.78 18.19
CA GLY A 86 -5.27 -2.29 17.23
C GLY A 86 -4.89 -0.83 17.47
N GLN A 87 -5.89 0.04 17.65
CA GLN A 87 -5.70 1.46 17.99
C GLN A 87 -4.95 1.63 19.32
N ALA A 88 -5.40 0.93 20.36
CA ALA A 88 -4.81 1.01 21.68
C ALA A 88 -3.35 0.54 21.69
N ASN A 89 -3.07 -0.63 21.11
CA ASN A 89 -1.71 -1.17 21.07
C ASN A 89 -0.76 -0.23 20.31
N PHE A 90 -1.19 0.29 19.18
CA PHE A 90 -0.39 1.25 18.41
C PHE A 90 -0.12 2.51 19.23
N ALA A 91 -1.16 3.09 19.83
CA ALA A 91 -1.06 4.31 20.60
C ALA A 91 -0.16 4.13 21.84
N THR A 92 -0.26 2.98 22.52
CA THR A 92 0.59 2.66 23.68
C THR A 92 2.05 2.46 23.29
N ILE A 93 2.33 1.72 22.22
CA ILE A 93 3.70 1.43 21.77
C ILE A 93 4.40 2.72 21.31
N PHE A 94 3.81 3.45 20.37
CA PHE A 94 4.41 4.67 19.84
C PHE A 94 4.36 5.81 20.85
N GLY A 95 3.30 5.90 21.65
CA GLY A 95 3.19 6.87 22.75
C GLY A 95 4.29 6.68 23.79
N GLY A 96 4.55 5.44 24.21
CA GLY A 96 5.65 5.11 25.12
C GLY A 96 7.01 5.44 24.52
N LEU A 97 7.25 5.04 23.27
CA LEU A 97 8.49 5.33 22.55
C LEU A 97 8.74 6.84 22.42
N PHE A 98 7.73 7.62 22.01
CA PHE A 98 7.84 9.08 21.85
C PHE A 98 7.99 9.78 23.18
N THR A 99 7.33 9.32 24.24
CA THR A 99 7.50 9.86 25.60
C THR A 99 8.94 9.64 26.07
N ALA A 100 9.47 8.42 25.93
CA ALA A 100 10.84 8.09 26.33
C ALA A 100 11.89 8.91 25.55
N ILE A 101 11.78 8.96 24.22
CA ILE A 101 12.69 9.75 23.38
C ILE A 101 12.50 11.25 23.69
N GLY A 102 11.27 11.73 23.85
CA GLY A 102 10.98 13.12 24.18
C GLY A 102 11.62 13.57 25.50
N LEU A 103 11.54 12.74 26.55
CA LEU A 103 12.23 12.99 27.82
C LEU A 103 13.76 13.02 27.62
N LEU A 104 14.32 12.05 26.89
CA LEU A 104 15.75 12.03 26.59
C LEU A 104 16.20 13.30 25.86
N ILE A 105 15.47 13.75 24.84
CA ILE A 105 15.77 14.99 24.09
C ILE A 105 15.80 16.21 25.00
N LEU A 106 14.84 16.31 25.93
CA LEU A 106 14.77 17.45 26.85
C LEU A 106 15.93 17.44 27.87
N LEU A 107 16.30 16.25 28.35
CA LEU A 107 17.40 16.04 29.30
C LEU A 107 18.79 16.19 28.66
N MET A 108 18.93 15.89 27.36
CA MET A 108 20.20 16.04 26.65
C MET A 108 20.61 17.51 26.52
N LYS A 109 21.91 17.76 26.66
CA LYS A 109 22.51 19.06 26.33
C LYS A 109 22.73 19.11 24.81
N PRO A 110 22.24 20.14 24.10
CA PRO A 110 22.50 20.29 22.68
C PRO A 110 24.00 20.36 22.46
N LYS A 111 24.54 19.51 21.57
CA LYS A 111 25.93 19.55 21.15
C LYS A 111 25.96 19.65 19.63
N GLU A 112 26.86 20.47 19.11
CA GLU A 112 27.07 20.53 17.67
C GLU A 112 27.59 19.18 17.16
N GLY A 113 26.87 18.59 16.21
CA GLY A 113 27.26 17.33 15.62
C GLY A 113 26.11 16.63 14.89
N HIS A 114 26.43 15.53 14.21
CA HIS A 114 25.46 14.75 13.44
C HIS A 114 24.35 14.14 14.31
N LEU A 115 24.65 13.82 15.56
CA LEU A 115 23.69 13.22 16.49
C LEU A 115 22.49 14.14 16.77
N ASP A 116 22.73 15.43 16.94
CA ASP A 116 21.70 16.44 17.18
C ASP A 116 20.74 16.57 15.99
N TYR A 117 21.29 16.51 14.77
CA TYR A 117 20.51 16.48 13.54
C TYR A 117 19.62 15.24 13.45
N TYR A 118 20.15 14.04 13.68
CA TYR A 118 19.35 12.81 13.62
C TYR A 118 18.24 12.78 14.68
N ILE A 119 18.52 13.28 15.88
CA ILE A 119 17.54 13.38 16.96
C ILE A 119 16.40 14.35 16.58
N SER A 120 16.69 15.45 15.89
CA SER A 120 15.69 16.44 15.46
C SER A 120 14.65 15.90 14.47
N ILE A 121 14.85 14.71 13.91
CA ILE A 121 13.93 14.07 12.98
C ILE A 121 12.73 13.47 13.72
N PHE A 122 12.92 12.92 14.92
CA PHE A 122 11.88 12.18 15.65
C PHE A 122 10.61 12.99 15.95
N PRO A 123 10.67 14.26 16.40
CA PRO A 123 9.47 15.05 16.59
C PRO A 123 8.61 15.19 15.32
N GLY A 124 9.24 15.46 14.18
CA GLY A 124 8.51 15.56 12.90
C GLY A 124 8.00 14.21 12.39
N MET A 125 8.71 13.10 12.68
CA MET A 125 8.19 11.76 12.41
C MET A 125 6.94 11.49 13.27
N ALA A 126 7.00 11.76 14.57
CA ALA A 126 5.85 11.61 15.46
C ALA A 126 4.67 12.46 14.98
N PHE A 127 4.91 13.68 14.52
CA PHE A 127 3.87 14.55 13.95
C PHE A 127 3.17 13.93 12.73
N ILE A 128 3.93 13.42 11.76
CA ILE A 128 3.36 12.72 10.60
C ILE A 128 2.59 11.48 11.05
N LEU A 129 3.16 10.69 11.95
CA LEU A 129 2.55 9.45 12.43
C LEU A 129 1.23 9.71 13.16
N SER A 130 1.16 10.74 13.99
CA SER A 130 -0.07 11.16 14.67
C SER A 130 -1.15 11.60 13.68
N ILE A 131 -0.77 12.32 12.62
CA ILE A 131 -1.73 12.70 11.57
C ILE A 131 -2.20 11.46 10.81
N ALA A 132 -1.29 10.56 10.41
CA ALA A 132 -1.65 9.32 9.75
C ALA A 132 -2.55 8.42 10.63
N PHE A 133 -2.29 8.40 11.95
CA PHE A 133 -3.12 7.72 12.95
C PHE A 133 -4.55 8.28 12.99
N VAL A 134 -4.68 9.61 13.14
CA VAL A 134 -5.98 10.29 13.19
C VAL A 134 -6.73 10.14 11.87
N VAL A 135 -6.02 10.21 10.74
CA VAL A 135 -6.60 9.99 9.43
C VAL A 135 -7.14 8.57 9.31
N ARG A 136 -6.34 7.55 9.63
CA ARG A 136 -6.70 6.14 9.44
C ARG A 136 -7.84 5.68 10.34
N TRP A 137 -7.86 6.14 11.59
CA TRP A 137 -8.80 5.63 12.59
C TRP A 137 -9.87 6.62 13.02
N GLY A 138 -9.75 7.90 12.64
CA GLY A 138 -10.78 8.91 12.88
C GLY A 138 -11.40 9.39 11.58
N LEU A 139 -10.61 10.02 10.70
CA LEU A 139 -11.16 10.68 9.52
C LEU A 139 -11.69 9.70 8.47
N ASP A 140 -10.98 8.63 8.15
CA ASP A 140 -11.42 7.63 7.17
C ASP A 140 -12.81 7.04 7.50
N PRO A 141 -13.05 6.46 8.69
CA PRO A 141 -14.40 6.01 9.07
C PRO A 141 -15.43 7.15 9.12
N MET A 142 -15.03 8.34 9.57
CA MET A 142 -15.92 9.50 9.63
C MET A 142 -16.39 9.94 8.23
N PHE A 143 -15.48 10.08 7.27
CA PHE A 143 -15.80 10.43 5.89
C PHE A 143 -16.63 9.32 5.22
N ALA A 144 -16.33 8.04 5.49
CA ALA A 144 -17.16 6.93 5.01
C ALA A 144 -18.60 6.99 5.56
N ASN A 145 -18.78 7.39 6.82
CA ASN A 145 -20.11 7.56 7.41
C ASN A 145 -20.84 8.78 6.84
N TRP A 146 -20.14 9.90 6.65
CA TRP A 146 -20.70 11.10 6.01
C TRP A 146 -21.08 10.85 4.55
N GLY A 147 -20.28 10.11 3.79
CA GLY A 147 -20.58 9.70 2.42
C GLY A 147 -21.90 8.95 2.32
N LYS A 148 -22.10 7.96 3.19
CA LYS A 148 -23.37 7.20 3.29
C LYS A 148 -24.53 8.07 3.75
N ALA A 149 -24.31 8.94 4.74
CA ALA A 149 -25.34 9.83 5.26
C ALA A 149 -25.80 10.88 4.24
N ALA A 150 -24.92 11.29 3.33
CA ALA A 150 -25.22 12.24 2.27
C ALA A 150 -25.93 11.60 1.06
N LEU A 151 -25.98 10.27 0.95
CA LEU A 151 -26.59 9.55 -0.18
C LEU A 151 -28.04 9.98 -0.47
N PRO A 152 -28.94 10.16 0.53
CA PRO A 152 -30.31 10.61 0.27
C PRO A 152 -30.41 12.04 -0.27
N THR A 153 -29.43 12.90 0.04
CA THR A 153 -29.45 14.32 -0.32
C THR A 153 -28.70 14.60 -1.62
N LEU A 154 -27.54 13.98 -1.81
CA LEU A 154 -26.70 14.18 -2.99
C LEU A 154 -27.03 13.20 -4.12
N GLY A 155 -27.67 12.07 -3.83
CA GLY A 155 -27.90 10.99 -4.79
C GLY A 155 -26.67 10.11 -5.08
N TRP A 156 -25.52 10.42 -4.48
CA TRP A 156 -24.28 9.64 -4.60
C TRP A 156 -23.48 9.65 -3.28
N ASP A 157 -22.70 8.59 -3.05
CA ASP A 157 -21.77 8.48 -1.92
C ASP A 157 -20.45 9.15 -2.29
N PHE A 158 -20.24 10.38 -1.83
CA PHE A 158 -19.06 11.16 -2.20
C PHE A 158 -17.75 10.58 -1.69
N ALA A 159 -17.76 9.93 -0.52
CA ALA A 159 -16.56 9.33 0.04
C ALA A 159 -16.11 8.13 -0.82
N LYS A 160 -17.08 7.35 -1.30
CA LYS A 160 -16.82 6.24 -2.21
C LYS A 160 -16.38 6.70 -3.60
N ILE A 161 -17.08 7.69 -4.20
CA ILE A 161 -16.76 8.14 -5.56
C ILE A 161 -15.41 8.86 -5.63
N LEU A 162 -15.10 9.68 -4.62
CA LEU A 162 -13.82 10.42 -4.56
C LEU A 162 -12.69 9.60 -3.94
N ASN A 163 -12.94 8.33 -3.57
CA ASN A 163 -11.98 7.44 -2.92
C ASN A 163 -11.31 8.06 -1.68
N LEU A 164 -12.10 8.68 -0.80
CA LEU A 164 -11.62 9.34 0.42
C LEU A 164 -11.24 8.34 1.52
N ASN A 165 -10.37 7.40 1.19
CA ASN A 165 -9.78 6.47 2.15
C ASN A 165 -8.61 7.11 2.92
N TYR A 166 -8.08 6.41 3.92
CA TYR A 166 -6.98 6.90 4.75
C TYR A 166 -5.74 7.37 3.96
N VAL A 167 -5.50 6.85 2.76
CA VAL A 167 -4.34 7.24 1.93
C VAL A 167 -4.57 8.58 1.27
N VAL A 168 -5.70 8.74 0.60
CA VAL A 168 -6.09 10.00 -0.06
C VAL A 168 -6.26 11.10 0.98
N LEU A 169 -6.96 10.80 2.07
CA LEU A 169 -7.11 11.72 3.20
C LEU A 169 -5.76 12.09 3.82
N GLY A 170 -4.82 11.16 3.93
CA GLY A 170 -3.49 11.44 4.48
C GLY A 170 -2.75 12.53 3.70
N ILE A 171 -2.81 12.44 2.37
CA ILE A 171 -2.19 13.43 1.48
C ILE A 171 -2.93 14.76 1.54
N VAL A 172 -4.26 14.74 1.46
CA VAL A 172 -5.10 15.95 1.51
C VAL A 172 -4.88 16.69 2.82
N ILE A 173 -4.92 15.99 3.96
CA ILE A 173 -4.65 16.59 5.27
C ILE A 173 -3.22 17.10 5.35
N GLY A 174 -2.23 16.37 4.82
CA GLY A 174 -0.86 16.86 4.71
C GLY A 174 -0.76 18.19 3.93
N MET A 175 -1.46 18.29 2.79
CA MET A 175 -1.53 19.51 1.98
C MET A 175 -2.19 20.66 2.74
N VAL A 176 -3.29 20.39 3.46
CA VAL A 176 -3.95 21.39 4.30
C VAL A 176 -3.01 21.87 5.40
N VAL A 177 -2.29 20.96 6.06
CA VAL A 177 -1.34 21.28 7.13
C VAL A 177 -0.27 22.25 6.66
N VAL A 178 0.41 21.98 5.54
CA VAL A 178 1.50 22.86 5.08
C VAL A 178 1.00 24.21 4.54
N ASN A 179 -0.16 24.24 3.89
CA ASN A 179 -0.65 25.47 3.24
C ASN A 179 -1.46 26.38 4.16
N VAL A 180 -2.14 25.83 5.17
CA VAL A 180 -2.98 26.60 6.11
C VAL A 180 -2.24 26.85 7.42
N PHE A 181 -1.67 25.81 8.02
CA PHE A 181 -1.06 25.90 9.36
C PHE A 181 0.46 26.10 9.34
N ARG A 182 1.10 25.85 8.19
CA ARG A 182 2.56 25.74 8.01
C ARG A 182 3.16 24.61 8.84
N ILE A 183 4.30 24.07 8.40
CA ILE A 183 5.03 23.06 9.17
C ILE A 183 5.75 23.75 10.34
N PRO A 184 5.51 23.34 11.60
CA PRO A 184 6.27 23.86 12.73
C PRO A 184 7.76 23.59 12.58
N GLY A 185 8.62 24.51 13.02
CA GLY A 185 10.08 24.37 12.89
C GLY A 185 10.64 23.07 13.49
N TRP A 186 10.07 22.62 14.62
CA TRP A 186 10.44 21.36 15.27
C TRP A 186 10.05 20.10 14.48
N ALA A 187 9.11 20.19 13.52
CA ALA A 187 8.65 19.08 12.70
C ALA A 187 9.35 19.01 11.33
N ALA A 188 9.99 20.09 10.89
CA ALA A 188 10.47 20.24 9.51
C ALA A 188 11.43 19.12 9.07
N ASN A 189 12.38 18.74 9.92
CA ASN A 189 13.36 17.70 9.60
C ASN A 189 12.70 16.32 9.48
N GLY A 190 11.74 16.00 10.36
CA GLY A 190 10.95 14.77 10.24
C GLY A 190 10.10 14.74 8.99
N VAL A 191 9.43 15.85 8.61
CA VAL A 191 8.64 15.90 7.39
C VAL A 191 9.47 15.62 6.13
N ARG A 192 10.71 16.10 6.09
CA ARG A 192 11.64 15.84 4.97
C ARG A 192 11.96 14.35 4.76
N THR A 193 11.78 13.52 5.79
CA THR A 193 12.03 12.08 5.69
C THR A 193 10.92 11.28 5.00
N ALA A 194 9.77 11.87 4.69
CA ALA A 194 8.63 11.14 4.12
C ALA A 194 8.99 10.27 2.90
N ARG A 195 9.86 10.78 2.00
CA ARG A 195 10.37 10.04 0.84
C ARG A 195 11.21 8.82 1.20
N PHE A 196 11.94 8.86 2.31
CA PHE A 196 12.71 7.72 2.80
C PHE A 196 11.75 6.59 3.17
N PHE A 197 10.70 6.86 3.95
CA PHE A 197 9.71 5.86 4.36
C PHE A 197 8.93 5.27 3.18
N LEU A 198 8.58 6.07 2.17
CA LEU A 198 8.00 5.56 0.92
C LEU A 198 8.94 4.57 0.22
N LYS A 199 10.22 4.93 0.07
CA LYS A 199 11.22 4.06 -0.55
C LYS A 199 11.45 2.78 0.26
N THR A 200 11.43 2.87 1.59
CA THR A 200 11.50 1.70 2.48
C THR A 200 10.29 0.79 2.29
N GLY A 201 9.08 1.36 2.17
CA GLY A 201 7.87 0.62 1.82
C GLY A 201 8.01 -0.13 0.50
N VAL A 202 8.52 0.53 -0.54
CA VAL A 202 8.80 -0.09 -1.84
C VAL A 202 9.83 -1.21 -1.72
N VAL A 203 10.93 -1.01 -0.98
CA VAL A 203 11.93 -2.06 -0.76
C VAL A 203 11.28 -3.29 -0.12
N LEU A 204 10.50 -3.09 0.95
CA LEU A 204 9.82 -4.17 1.66
C LEU A 204 8.76 -4.87 0.82
N LEU A 205 8.16 -4.23 -0.19
CA LEU A 205 7.30 -4.95 -1.14
C LEU A 205 8.04 -6.13 -1.80
N GLY A 206 9.36 -6.06 -1.96
CA GLY A 206 10.17 -7.17 -2.46
C GLY A 206 10.00 -8.47 -1.68
N THR A 207 9.68 -8.41 -0.38
CA THR A 207 9.44 -9.60 0.47
C THR A 207 8.10 -10.28 0.19
N LEU A 208 7.23 -9.66 -0.61
CA LEU A 208 5.87 -10.15 -0.89
C LEU A 208 5.77 -10.90 -2.22
N TYR A 209 6.88 -11.10 -2.94
CA TYR A 209 6.88 -11.54 -4.34
C TYR A 209 7.85 -12.68 -4.62
N SER A 210 7.59 -13.45 -5.67
CA SER A 210 8.55 -14.43 -6.21
C SER A 210 8.72 -14.27 -7.73
N ALA A 211 9.87 -14.72 -8.27
CA ALA A 211 10.14 -14.69 -9.70
C ALA A 211 9.09 -15.45 -10.53
N ALA A 212 8.55 -16.57 -10.02
CA ALA A 212 7.53 -17.35 -10.70
C ALA A 212 6.25 -16.55 -10.94
N GLU A 213 5.83 -15.73 -9.97
CA GLU A 213 4.64 -14.88 -10.11
C GLU A 213 4.85 -13.69 -11.02
N LEU A 214 6.08 -13.19 -11.10
CA LEU A 214 6.40 -11.97 -11.82
C LEU A 214 6.90 -12.21 -13.24
N ALA A 215 7.14 -13.46 -13.67
CA ALA A 215 7.68 -13.72 -14.99
C ALA A 215 6.80 -13.16 -16.12
N GLN A 216 5.49 -13.43 -16.08
CA GLN A 216 4.55 -12.96 -17.10
C GLN A 216 4.31 -11.44 -17.00
N LEU A 217 4.07 -10.94 -15.78
CA LEU A 217 3.86 -9.52 -15.50
C LEU A 217 5.08 -8.66 -15.83
N GLY A 218 6.28 -9.17 -15.57
CA GLY A 218 7.55 -8.49 -15.82
C GLY A 218 7.90 -8.41 -17.30
N ALA A 219 7.64 -9.46 -18.09
CA ALA A 219 7.83 -9.40 -19.53
C ALA A 219 6.90 -8.36 -20.18
N LEU A 220 5.62 -8.39 -19.80
CA LEU A 220 4.63 -7.39 -20.21
C LEU A 220 5.05 -5.98 -19.79
N SER A 221 5.54 -5.80 -18.56
CA SER A 221 5.97 -4.50 -18.08
C SER A 221 7.14 -3.95 -18.87
N VAL A 222 8.15 -4.76 -19.20
CA VAL A 222 9.33 -4.32 -19.98
C VAL A 222 8.93 -3.80 -21.35
N VAL A 223 8.09 -4.52 -22.09
CA VAL A 223 7.66 -4.11 -23.44
C VAL A 223 6.82 -2.84 -23.37
N MET A 224 5.79 -2.83 -22.52
CA MET A 224 4.88 -1.69 -22.43
C MET A 224 5.60 -0.43 -21.93
N ILE A 225 6.39 -0.57 -20.86
CA ILE A 225 7.19 0.55 -20.34
C ILE A 225 8.21 1.00 -21.36
N GLY A 226 8.89 0.10 -22.07
CA GLY A 226 9.86 0.47 -23.11
C GLY A 226 9.24 1.37 -24.17
N ILE A 227 8.08 1.00 -24.71
CA ILE A 227 7.34 1.79 -25.70
C ILE A 227 6.96 3.16 -25.13
N PHE A 228 6.33 3.21 -23.96
CA PHE A 228 5.84 4.48 -23.39
C PHE A 228 6.96 5.38 -22.88
N VAL A 229 8.04 4.83 -22.32
CA VAL A 229 9.21 5.61 -21.87
C VAL A 229 9.93 6.20 -23.07
N LEU A 230 10.33 5.37 -24.03
CA LEU A 230 11.06 5.83 -25.21
C LEU A 230 10.21 6.80 -26.04
N GLY A 231 8.93 6.47 -26.23
CA GLY A 231 7.96 7.34 -26.92
C GLY A 231 7.78 8.68 -26.23
N SER A 232 7.62 8.71 -24.90
CA SER A 232 7.45 9.96 -24.15
C SER A 232 8.72 10.82 -24.20
N VAL A 233 9.91 10.21 -24.05
CA VAL A 233 11.19 10.93 -24.19
C VAL A 233 11.27 11.54 -25.58
N TRP A 234 11.03 10.74 -26.61
CA TRP A 234 11.06 11.19 -28.00
C TRP A 234 10.11 12.35 -28.27
N LEU A 235 8.86 12.26 -27.79
CA LEU A 235 7.84 13.30 -27.97
C LEU A 235 8.26 14.62 -27.31
N VAL A 236 8.85 14.58 -26.11
CA VAL A 236 9.36 15.81 -25.47
C VAL A 236 10.55 16.38 -26.25
N LEU A 237 11.51 15.54 -26.67
CA LEU A 237 12.65 15.98 -27.50
C LEU A 237 12.22 16.58 -28.84
N LEU A 238 11.07 16.13 -29.36
CA LEU A 238 10.44 16.63 -30.58
C LEU A 238 9.71 17.97 -30.33
N ALA A 239 8.94 18.07 -29.24
CA ALA A 239 8.11 19.23 -28.92
C ALA A 239 8.92 20.42 -28.39
N GLY A 240 9.95 20.16 -27.57
CA GLY A 240 10.75 21.20 -26.91
C GLY A 240 11.30 22.27 -27.86
N PRO A 241 12.08 21.91 -28.89
CA PRO A 241 12.63 22.86 -29.85
C PRO A 241 11.55 23.59 -30.65
N ARG A 242 10.45 22.90 -31.02
CA ARG A 242 9.33 23.51 -31.76
C ARG A 242 8.60 24.58 -30.96
N MET A 243 8.61 24.45 -29.64
CA MET A 243 8.04 25.45 -28.72
C MET A 243 9.09 26.48 -28.26
N GLY A 244 10.33 26.39 -28.77
CA GLY A 244 11.45 27.26 -28.38
C GLY A 244 11.91 27.07 -26.93
N ALA A 245 11.79 25.87 -26.38
CA ALA A 245 12.42 25.52 -25.10
C ALA A 245 13.93 25.27 -25.31
N SER A 246 14.75 25.57 -24.30
CA SER A 246 16.19 25.29 -24.36
C SER A 246 16.43 23.78 -24.49
N ASN A 247 17.55 23.38 -25.12
CA ASN A 247 17.93 21.96 -25.22
C ASN A 247 18.08 21.34 -23.83
N SER A 248 18.59 22.12 -22.88
CA SER A 248 18.77 21.71 -21.50
C SER A 248 17.45 21.41 -20.77
N MET A 249 16.50 22.35 -20.80
CA MET A 249 15.14 22.14 -20.30
C MET A 249 14.48 20.94 -20.97
N THR A 250 14.58 20.86 -22.30
CA THR A 250 13.97 19.79 -23.09
C THR A 250 14.51 18.42 -22.65
N GLY A 251 15.82 18.29 -22.45
CA GLY A 251 16.45 17.04 -22.01
C GLY A 251 16.06 16.63 -20.58
N VAL A 252 16.02 17.58 -19.64
CA VAL A 252 15.59 17.29 -18.26
C VAL A 252 14.11 16.91 -18.22
N LEU A 253 13.26 17.65 -18.93
CA LEU A 253 11.83 17.37 -19.02
C LEU A 253 11.56 16.03 -19.71
N SER A 254 12.29 15.68 -20.77
CA SER A 254 12.10 14.41 -21.47
C SER A 254 12.44 13.23 -20.57
N SER A 255 13.55 13.31 -19.81
CA SER A 255 13.90 12.29 -18.83
C SER A 255 12.83 12.16 -17.73
N GLY A 256 12.38 13.31 -17.20
CA GLY A 256 11.39 13.35 -16.14
C GLY A 256 10.01 12.81 -16.53
N VAL A 257 9.48 13.21 -17.70
CA VAL A 257 8.18 12.74 -18.21
C VAL A 257 8.28 11.30 -18.75
N GLY A 258 9.43 10.92 -19.30
CA GLY A 258 9.68 9.58 -19.80
C GLY A 258 9.72 8.53 -18.70
N VAL A 259 10.60 8.74 -17.71
CA VAL A 259 10.98 7.75 -16.71
C VAL A 259 10.17 7.96 -15.42
N CYS A 260 10.81 8.31 -14.30
CA CYS A 260 10.20 8.32 -12.96
C CYS A 260 10.14 9.72 -12.32
N GLY A 261 10.08 10.76 -13.16
CA GLY A 261 9.83 12.11 -12.68
C GLY A 261 11.07 12.77 -12.10
N VAL A 262 11.02 13.09 -10.80
CA VAL A 262 12.04 13.89 -10.11
C VAL A 262 13.44 13.25 -10.17
N SER A 263 13.55 11.95 -9.88
CA SER A 263 14.85 11.26 -9.84
C SER A 263 15.50 11.21 -11.21
N ALA A 264 14.71 11.01 -12.27
CA ALA A 264 15.19 10.96 -13.64
C ALA A 264 15.63 12.34 -14.15
N ALA A 265 14.88 13.39 -13.82
CA ALA A 265 15.25 14.78 -14.10
C ALA A 265 16.60 15.15 -13.44
N VAL A 266 16.78 14.78 -12.17
CA VAL A 266 18.03 15.02 -11.42
C VAL A 266 19.20 14.15 -11.91
N ALA A 267 18.94 12.94 -12.39
CA ALA A 267 19.98 12.09 -12.97
C ALA A 267 20.44 12.58 -14.35
N ALA A 268 19.51 13.12 -15.15
CA ALA A 268 19.80 13.66 -16.47
C ALA A 268 20.37 15.10 -16.42
N SER A 269 20.17 15.85 -15.34
CA SER A 269 20.60 17.25 -15.25
C SER A 269 22.09 17.49 -15.55
N PRO A 270 23.08 16.72 -15.04
CA PRO A 270 24.48 16.94 -15.41
C PRO A 270 24.77 16.60 -16.88
N VAL A 271 24.01 15.68 -17.47
CA VAL A 271 24.21 15.19 -18.84
C VAL A 271 23.82 16.26 -19.88
N VAL A 272 22.84 17.09 -19.54
CA VAL A 272 22.32 18.15 -20.41
C VAL A 272 22.63 19.56 -19.88
N ASN A 273 23.62 19.68 -18.99
CA ASN A 273 24.05 20.94 -18.36
C ASN A 273 22.89 21.81 -17.85
N ALA A 274 21.98 21.20 -17.09
CA ALA A 274 20.76 21.85 -16.65
C ALA A 274 20.96 22.97 -15.64
N LYS A 275 20.36 24.12 -15.96
CA LYS A 275 20.24 25.24 -15.04
C LYS A 275 19.28 24.87 -13.90
N ALA A 276 19.53 25.39 -12.71
CA ALA A 276 18.69 25.13 -11.54
C ALA A 276 17.20 25.49 -11.79
N VAL A 277 16.96 26.56 -12.57
CA VAL A 277 15.62 26.98 -12.98
C VAL A 277 14.93 25.96 -13.89
N ASP A 278 15.67 25.33 -14.80
CA ASP A 278 15.12 24.33 -15.73
C ASP A 278 14.72 23.05 -15.00
N ILE A 279 15.55 22.65 -14.03
CA ILE A 279 15.24 21.56 -13.11
C ILE A 279 13.98 21.91 -12.31
N ALA A 280 13.93 23.08 -11.67
CA ALA A 280 12.81 23.49 -10.83
C ALA A 280 11.46 23.48 -11.58
N PHE A 281 11.39 24.07 -12.78
CA PHE A 281 10.18 24.07 -13.61
C PHE A 281 9.77 22.65 -14.04
N THR A 282 10.76 21.80 -14.38
CA THR A 282 10.51 20.40 -14.72
C THR A 282 9.91 19.65 -13.54
N LEU A 283 10.50 19.81 -12.35
CA LEU A 283 10.01 19.20 -11.12
C LEU A 283 8.61 19.69 -10.78
N GLY A 284 8.34 20.99 -10.88
CA GLY A 284 7.01 21.57 -10.68
C GLY A 284 5.97 20.95 -11.61
N THR A 285 6.28 20.85 -12.89
CA THR A 285 5.40 20.23 -13.91
C THR A 285 5.08 18.78 -13.57
N ILE A 286 6.10 17.98 -13.28
CA ILE A 286 5.96 16.54 -12.98
C ILE A 286 5.15 16.34 -11.70
N LEU A 287 5.45 17.12 -10.66
CA LEU A 287 4.77 17.01 -9.38
C LEU A 287 3.30 17.41 -9.52
N LEU A 288 3.01 18.51 -10.22
CA LEU A 288 1.65 18.97 -10.47
C LEU A 288 0.86 17.93 -11.26
N TRP A 289 1.40 17.45 -12.37
CA TRP A 289 0.76 16.41 -13.18
C TRP A 289 0.48 15.15 -12.36
N GLY A 290 1.47 14.68 -11.60
CA GLY A 290 1.30 13.49 -10.78
C GLY A 290 0.33 13.68 -9.62
N VAL A 291 0.17 14.90 -9.08
CA VAL A 291 -0.88 15.20 -8.08
C VAL A 291 -2.24 15.05 -8.74
N LEU A 292 -2.44 15.63 -9.93
CA LEU A 292 -3.70 15.49 -10.67
C LEU A 292 -4.02 14.02 -10.96
N CYS A 293 -3.06 13.28 -11.52
CA CYS A 293 -3.24 11.87 -11.82
C CYS A 293 -3.60 11.03 -10.60
N MET A 294 -3.06 11.37 -9.43
CA MET A 294 -3.30 10.61 -8.21
C MET A 294 -4.78 10.58 -7.81
N PHE A 295 -5.54 11.64 -8.08
CA PHE A 295 -6.98 11.68 -7.80
C PHE A 295 -7.82 11.23 -9.01
N ILE A 296 -7.36 11.55 -10.22
CA ILE A 296 -8.09 11.25 -11.45
C ILE A 296 -8.06 9.76 -11.80
N PHE A 297 -6.89 9.12 -11.71
CA PHE A 297 -6.72 7.72 -12.14
C PHE A 297 -7.65 6.77 -11.36
N PRO A 298 -7.64 6.73 -10.01
CA PRO A 298 -8.50 5.80 -9.27
C PRO A 298 -9.97 5.94 -9.63
N THR A 299 -10.44 7.17 -9.75
CA THR A 299 -11.82 7.50 -10.13
C THR A 299 -12.17 6.92 -11.50
N ILE A 300 -11.33 7.17 -12.52
CA ILE A 300 -11.54 6.60 -13.87
C ILE A 300 -11.47 5.07 -13.82
N GLY A 301 -10.52 4.50 -13.07
CA GLY A 301 -10.36 3.05 -12.94
C GLY A 301 -11.62 2.37 -12.41
N HIS A 302 -12.26 2.94 -11.38
CA HIS A 302 -13.51 2.41 -10.85
C HIS A 302 -14.68 2.59 -11.81
N LEU A 303 -14.76 3.74 -12.51
CA LEU A 303 -15.81 3.98 -13.51
C LEU A 303 -15.73 2.99 -14.68
N LEU A 304 -14.53 2.58 -15.06
CA LEU A 304 -14.29 1.59 -16.11
C LEU A 304 -14.37 0.13 -15.59
N GLY A 305 -14.61 -0.07 -14.30
CA GLY A 305 -14.68 -1.40 -13.70
C GLY A 305 -13.36 -2.19 -13.76
N MET A 306 -12.22 -1.49 -13.78
CA MET A 306 -10.90 -2.13 -13.86
C MET A 306 -10.65 -3.04 -12.66
N GLY A 307 -9.92 -4.13 -12.87
CA GLY A 307 -9.39 -4.93 -11.77
C GLY A 307 -8.02 -4.44 -11.26
N PRO A 308 -7.48 -5.06 -10.21
CA PRO A 308 -6.20 -4.68 -9.59
C PRO A 308 -5.02 -4.71 -10.56
N VAL A 309 -4.96 -5.71 -11.46
CA VAL A 309 -3.85 -5.86 -12.40
C VAL A 309 -3.88 -4.77 -13.47
N GLN A 310 -5.05 -4.55 -14.07
CA GLN A 310 -5.24 -3.52 -15.08
C GLN A 310 -4.94 -2.14 -14.50
N PHE A 311 -5.53 -1.80 -13.35
CA PHE A 311 -5.30 -0.50 -12.74
C PHE A 311 -3.84 -0.31 -12.35
N GLY A 312 -3.21 -1.32 -11.74
CA GLY A 312 -1.81 -1.25 -11.37
C GLY A 312 -0.90 -1.02 -12.58
N ALA A 313 -1.12 -1.74 -13.68
CA ALA A 313 -0.35 -1.57 -14.91
C ALA A 313 -0.52 -0.17 -15.50
N TRP A 314 -1.75 0.34 -15.52
CA TRP A 314 -2.05 1.69 -16.02
C TRP A 314 -1.43 2.78 -15.14
N ALA A 315 -1.60 2.71 -13.82
CA ALA A 315 -1.02 3.66 -12.87
C ALA A 315 0.51 3.66 -12.95
N GLY A 316 1.14 2.48 -12.98
CA GLY A 316 2.59 2.31 -13.08
C GLY A 316 3.18 2.86 -14.39
N THR A 317 2.43 2.84 -15.48
CA THR A 317 2.87 3.41 -16.77
C THR A 317 2.57 4.90 -16.89
N GLY A 318 1.34 5.32 -16.60
CA GLY A 318 0.83 6.67 -16.86
C GLY A 318 1.25 7.74 -15.86
N ILE A 319 1.47 7.39 -14.58
CA ILE A 319 1.78 8.36 -13.53
C ILE A 319 3.28 8.59 -13.43
N LEU A 320 3.72 9.84 -13.61
CA LEU A 320 5.12 10.18 -13.85
C LEU A 320 6.06 10.03 -12.65
N ASN A 321 5.55 9.89 -11.43
CA ASN A 321 6.35 9.88 -10.20
C ASN A 321 6.03 8.64 -9.37
N SER A 322 7.07 7.92 -8.94
CA SER A 322 6.97 6.70 -8.13
C SER A 322 6.11 6.85 -6.87
N ALA A 323 6.27 7.95 -6.10
CA ALA A 323 5.48 8.13 -4.89
C ALA A 323 3.97 8.27 -5.18
N GLN A 324 3.64 8.92 -6.30
CA GLN A 324 2.26 9.15 -6.72
C GLN A 324 1.66 7.91 -7.39
N VAL A 325 2.48 7.04 -8.01
CA VAL A 325 2.07 5.71 -8.46
C VAL A 325 1.58 4.88 -7.28
N ALA A 326 2.40 4.74 -6.23
CA ALA A 326 2.03 4.02 -5.02
C ALA A 326 0.78 4.62 -4.37
N GLY A 327 0.73 5.96 -4.30
CA GLY A 327 -0.43 6.68 -3.80
C GLY A 327 -1.70 6.37 -4.58
N ALA A 328 -1.68 6.41 -5.90
CA ALA A 328 -2.85 6.11 -6.73
C ALA A 328 -3.27 4.63 -6.61
N ALA A 329 -2.31 3.71 -6.58
CA ALA A 329 -2.59 2.29 -6.41
C ALA A 329 -3.29 1.99 -5.06
N LEU A 330 -2.81 2.61 -3.98
CA LEU A 330 -3.43 2.51 -2.66
C LEU A 330 -4.72 3.32 -2.53
N ALA A 331 -4.90 4.37 -3.33
CA ALA A 331 -6.16 5.10 -3.42
C ALA A 331 -7.24 4.23 -4.07
N PHE A 332 -6.89 3.48 -5.12
CA PHE A 332 -7.78 2.56 -5.82
C PHE A 332 -8.11 1.30 -5.00
N ASP A 333 -7.12 0.72 -4.34
CA ASP A 333 -7.30 -0.45 -3.48
C ASP A 333 -6.51 -0.31 -2.17
N PRO A 334 -7.09 0.31 -1.13
CA PRO A 334 -6.40 0.60 0.14
C PRO A 334 -6.20 -0.64 1.02
N HIS A 335 -6.85 -1.75 0.70
CA HIS A 335 -6.85 -2.97 1.52
C HIS A 335 -6.16 -4.15 0.81
N GLY A 336 -6.14 -4.18 -0.52
CA GLY A 336 -5.42 -5.16 -1.30
C GLY A 336 -4.00 -4.70 -1.67
N ILE A 337 -3.07 -5.66 -1.72
CA ILE A 337 -1.69 -5.39 -2.12
C ILE A 337 -1.51 -5.50 -3.64
N GLN A 338 -2.44 -6.13 -4.36
CA GLN A 338 -2.22 -6.58 -5.73
C GLN A 338 -2.08 -5.38 -6.69
N THR A 339 -2.92 -4.37 -6.51
CA THR A 339 -2.84 -3.11 -7.26
C THR A 339 -1.48 -2.45 -7.07
N LEU A 340 -1.05 -2.29 -5.80
CA LEU A 340 0.25 -1.70 -5.45
C LEU A 340 1.41 -2.54 -6.00
N LYS A 341 1.29 -3.87 -5.95
CA LYS A 341 2.27 -4.81 -6.51
C LYS A 341 2.50 -4.58 -7.99
N VAL A 342 1.43 -4.60 -8.78
CA VAL A 342 1.53 -4.41 -10.23
C VAL A 342 2.02 -3.01 -10.55
N ALA A 343 1.49 -1.99 -9.88
CA ALA A 343 1.94 -0.61 -10.07
C ALA A 343 3.43 -0.42 -9.81
N GLU A 344 3.96 -1.01 -8.73
CA GLU A 344 5.38 -0.90 -8.40
C GLU A 344 6.29 -1.70 -9.33
N ILE A 345 5.84 -2.83 -9.89
CA ILE A 345 6.60 -3.55 -10.92
C ILE A 345 6.80 -2.66 -12.14
N PHE A 346 5.72 -2.09 -12.67
CA PHE A 346 5.79 -1.19 -13.83
C PHE A 346 6.60 0.07 -13.52
N ASN A 347 6.48 0.62 -12.30
CA ASN A 347 7.27 1.75 -11.84
C ASN A 347 8.77 1.42 -11.73
N ILE A 348 9.15 0.27 -11.19
CA ILE A 348 10.56 -0.16 -11.07
C ILE A 348 11.13 -0.45 -12.45
N THR A 349 10.41 -1.19 -13.31
CA THR A 349 10.81 -1.41 -14.70
C THR A 349 11.12 -0.09 -15.38
N ARG A 350 10.29 0.93 -15.18
CA ARG A 350 10.54 2.27 -15.71
C ARG A 350 11.82 2.91 -15.19
N VAL A 351 12.12 2.78 -13.91
CA VAL A 351 13.39 3.24 -13.34
C VAL A 351 14.59 2.51 -13.98
N LEU A 352 14.44 1.22 -14.32
CA LEU A 352 15.50 0.44 -14.97
C LEU A 352 15.82 0.92 -16.40
N PHE A 353 14.93 1.67 -17.06
CA PHE A 353 15.22 2.31 -18.35
C PHE A 353 16.06 3.59 -18.21
N LEU A 354 16.25 4.13 -17.00
CA LEU A 354 16.99 5.37 -16.78
C LEU A 354 18.40 5.37 -17.41
N PRO A 355 19.20 4.29 -17.32
CA PRO A 355 20.51 4.27 -17.96
C PRO A 355 20.48 4.47 -19.47
N ILE A 356 19.52 3.80 -20.14
CA ILE A 356 19.33 3.90 -21.58
C ILE A 356 18.98 5.34 -21.96
N ILE A 357 18.10 5.98 -21.18
CA ILE A 357 17.69 7.38 -21.43
C ILE A 357 18.84 8.35 -21.19
N VAL A 358 19.64 8.17 -20.14
CA VAL A 358 20.81 9.01 -19.88
C VAL A 358 21.82 8.93 -21.03
N VAL A 359 22.09 7.73 -21.55
CA VAL A 359 22.98 7.54 -22.71
C VAL A 359 22.42 8.24 -23.94
N TRP A 360 21.13 8.07 -24.20
CA TRP A 360 20.47 8.71 -25.33
C TRP A 360 20.53 10.24 -25.24
N LEU A 361 20.26 10.81 -24.06
CA LEU A 361 20.31 12.26 -23.85
C LEU A 361 21.71 12.82 -23.97
N ALA A 362 22.74 12.10 -23.50
CA ALA A 362 24.13 12.52 -23.69
C ALA A 362 24.46 12.64 -25.18
N ALA A 363 24.13 11.63 -25.97
CA ALA A 363 24.37 11.63 -27.41
C ALA A 363 23.55 12.71 -28.13
N TRP A 364 22.30 12.93 -27.72
CA TRP A 364 21.42 13.95 -28.29
C TRP A 364 21.89 15.37 -27.97
N TYR A 365 22.34 15.64 -26.74
CA TYR A 365 22.75 16.96 -26.27
C TYR A 365 24.09 17.39 -26.89
N VAL A 366 25.08 16.50 -26.92
CA VAL A 366 26.41 16.78 -27.51
C VAL A 366 26.31 17.13 -29.00
N LYS A 367 25.37 16.51 -29.74
CA LYS A 367 25.14 16.84 -31.16
C LYS A 367 24.55 18.22 -31.40
N ARG A 368 23.97 18.86 -30.37
CA ARG A 368 23.21 20.11 -30.50
C ARG A 368 23.86 21.31 -29.83
N GLU A 369 24.80 21.09 -28.93
CA GLU A 369 25.50 22.16 -28.21
C GLU A 369 27.00 22.10 -28.49
N ALA A 370 27.48 23.09 -29.26
CA ALA A 370 28.90 23.24 -29.53
C ALA A 370 29.65 23.51 -28.21
N GLY A 371 30.69 22.72 -27.93
CA GLY A 371 31.47 22.83 -26.68
C GLY A 371 30.92 22.03 -25.50
N ALA A 372 29.88 21.21 -25.67
CA ALA A 372 29.43 20.29 -24.63
C ALA A 372 30.55 19.28 -24.28
N GLN A 373 30.99 19.29 -23.01
CA GLN A 373 31.99 18.33 -22.52
C GLN A 373 31.42 16.91 -22.52
N LYS A 374 32.27 15.91 -22.86
CA LYS A 374 31.92 14.49 -22.71
C LYS A 374 31.77 14.17 -21.23
N VAL A 375 30.55 13.88 -20.80
CA VAL A 375 30.26 13.46 -19.42
C VAL A 375 30.61 11.99 -19.26
N ASP A 376 31.23 11.62 -18.13
CA ASP A 376 31.42 10.20 -17.77
C ASP A 376 30.06 9.58 -17.41
N LEU A 377 29.49 8.86 -18.39
CA LEU A 377 28.20 8.20 -18.23
C LEU A 377 28.25 7.14 -17.13
N SER A 378 29.35 6.40 -16.99
CA SER A 378 29.46 5.35 -15.98
C SER A 378 29.38 5.93 -14.57
N GLN A 379 30.07 7.05 -14.34
CA GLN A 379 30.06 7.76 -13.07
C GLN A 379 28.66 8.33 -12.76
N VAL A 380 27.99 8.94 -13.74
CA VAL A 380 26.63 9.47 -13.55
C VAL A 380 25.65 8.35 -13.23
N LEU A 381 25.72 7.24 -13.96
CA LEU A 381 24.82 6.11 -13.76
C LEU A 381 25.00 5.49 -12.38
N ILE A 382 26.24 5.20 -11.98
CA ILE A 382 26.53 4.61 -10.66
C ILE A 382 26.13 5.58 -9.53
N ALA A 383 26.51 6.86 -9.65
CA ALA A 383 26.25 7.84 -8.60
C ALA A 383 24.77 8.23 -8.45
N LYS A 384 23.97 8.07 -9.51
CA LYS A 384 22.55 8.47 -9.53
C LYS A 384 21.58 7.29 -9.59
N PHE A 385 22.07 6.05 -9.67
CA PHE A 385 21.21 4.88 -9.66
C PHE A 385 20.42 4.81 -8.35
N PRO A 386 19.09 4.62 -8.38
CA PRO A 386 18.31 4.64 -7.16
C PRO A 386 18.56 3.40 -6.28
N VAL A 387 19.25 3.60 -5.15
CA VAL A 387 19.63 2.54 -4.19
C VAL A 387 18.43 1.70 -3.73
N PHE A 388 17.24 2.30 -3.62
CA PHE A 388 16.03 1.57 -3.20
C PHE A 388 15.62 0.47 -4.20
N VAL A 389 15.95 0.61 -5.50
CA VAL A 389 15.71 -0.43 -6.50
C VAL A 389 16.59 -1.65 -6.22
N LEU A 390 17.85 -1.44 -5.82
CA LEU A 390 18.74 -2.53 -5.42
C LEU A 390 18.22 -3.23 -4.16
N GLY A 391 17.76 -2.45 -3.17
CA GLY A 391 17.13 -3.00 -1.97
C GLY A 391 15.90 -3.85 -2.29
N PHE A 392 15.02 -3.36 -3.18
CA PHE A 392 13.88 -4.12 -3.67
C PHE A 392 14.30 -5.42 -4.34
N LEU A 393 15.24 -5.36 -5.29
CA LEU A 393 15.73 -6.55 -6.00
C LEU A 393 16.38 -7.56 -5.05
N GLY A 394 17.12 -7.09 -4.03
CA GLY A 394 17.69 -7.94 -3.00
C GLY A 394 16.62 -8.68 -2.19
N LEU A 395 15.63 -7.97 -1.65
CA LEU A 395 14.53 -8.59 -0.91
C LEU A 395 13.68 -9.49 -1.80
N PHE A 396 13.49 -9.12 -3.06
CA PHE A 396 12.81 -9.93 -4.07
C PHE A 396 13.51 -11.26 -4.36
N ILE A 397 14.85 -11.25 -4.48
CA ILE A 397 15.64 -12.47 -4.66
C ILE A 397 15.52 -13.35 -3.42
N LEU A 398 15.70 -12.79 -2.22
CA LEU A 398 15.54 -13.54 -0.96
C LEU A 398 14.14 -14.15 -0.83
N SER A 399 13.13 -13.38 -1.23
CA SER A 399 11.74 -13.85 -1.26
C SER A 399 11.56 -15.00 -2.27
N THR A 400 12.11 -14.87 -3.48
CA THR A 400 12.10 -15.94 -4.49
C THR A 400 12.79 -17.21 -4.00
N LEU A 401 13.84 -17.10 -3.19
CA LEU A 401 14.55 -18.21 -2.57
C LEU A 401 13.80 -18.83 -1.37
N GLY A 402 12.63 -18.31 -1.00
CA GLY A 402 11.79 -18.84 0.08
C GLY A 402 12.19 -18.44 1.49
N VAL A 403 13.02 -17.39 1.65
CA VAL A 403 13.55 -16.95 2.96
C VAL A 403 12.44 -16.45 3.90
N PHE A 404 11.41 -15.78 3.36
CA PHE A 404 10.34 -15.17 4.16
C PHE A 404 9.10 -16.05 4.28
N ALA A 405 8.84 -16.91 3.30
CA ALA A 405 7.75 -17.87 3.29
C ALA A 405 8.02 -19.02 2.29
N PRO A 406 7.43 -20.22 2.51
CA PRO A 406 7.61 -21.36 1.60
C PRO A 406 7.17 -21.05 0.16
N ALA A 407 7.71 -21.77 -0.83
CA ALA A 407 7.58 -21.50 -2.27
C ALA A 407 6.15 -21.50 -2.87
N GLY A 408 5.09 -21.65 -2.07
CA GLY A 408 3.69 -21.50 -2.48
C GLY A 408 2.94 -20.34 -1.81
N HIS A 409 3.59 -19.55 -0.94
CA HIS A 409 2.96 -18.50 -0.13
C HIS A 409 2.44 -17.31 -0.93
N TYR A 410 3.10 -17.00 -2.04
CA TYR A 410 2.94 -15.70 -2.68
C TYR A 410 1.56 -15.50 -3.35
N GLN A 411 0.81 -16.59 -3.56
CA GLN A 411 -0.58 -16.62 -4.03
C GLN A 411 -1.62 -16.38 -2.91
N GLY A 412 -1.19 -16.07 -1.68
CA GLY A 412 -2.06 -15.75 -0.55
C GLY A 412 -1.82 -16.64 0.66
N LYS A 413 -2.77 -17.53 0.96
CA LYS A 413 -2.56 -18.57 1.96
C LYS A 413 -1.59 -19.61 1.41
N TYR A 414 -0.83 -20.30 2.25
CA TYR A 414 -0.03 -21.46 1.84
C TYR A 414 -0.65 -22.74 2.37
N PHE A 415 -0.53 -23.80 1.58
CA PHE A 415 -0.92 -25.13 1.99
C PHE A 415 0.09 -25.69 3.01
N SER A 416 -0.38 -26.13 4.18
CA SER A 416 0.39 -26.95 5.11
C SER A 416 -0.54 -27.88 5.89
N SER A 417 -0.36 -29.18 5.67
CA SER A 417 -1.09 -30.24 6.39
C SER A 417 -0.52 -30.52 7.79
N GLU A 418 0.71 -30.08 8.07
CA GLU A 418 1.39 -30.21 9.37
C GLU A 418 0.88 -29.19 10.40
N GLN A 419 0.51 -27.99 9.94
CA GLN A 419 0.10 -26.88 10.81
C GLN A 419 -1.41 -26.85 11.13
N VAL A 420 -2.14 -27.90 10.73
CA VAL A 420 -3.57 -28.04 11.04
C VAL A 420 -3.73 -28.37 12.52
N LYS A 421 -4.33 -27.46 13.28
CA LYS A 421 -4.62 -27.69 14.71
C LYS A 421 -5.65 -28.80 14.90
N GLU A 422 -5.51 -29.57 15.97
CA GLU A 422 -6.41 -30.69 16.31
C GLU A 422 -7.88 -30.26 16.41
N ASP A 423 -8.17 -29.07 16.93
CA ASP A 423 -9.53 -28.53 17.05
C ASP A 423 -10.21 -28.21 15.70
N LYS A 424 -9.41 -28.19 14.62
CA LYS A 424 -9.87 -27.93 13.25
C LYS A 424 -9.90 -29.19 12.37
N LEU A 425 -9.61 -30.36 12.92
CA LEU A 425 -9.81 -31.64 12.23
C LEU A 425 -11.31 -31.87 11.99
N LEU A 426 -11.63 -32.59 10.91
CA LEU A 426 -13.00 -32.96 10.61
C LEU A 426 -13.59 -33.79 11.74
N LYS A 427 -14.78 -33.38 12.21
CA LYS A 427 -15.48 -34.04 13.30
C LYS A 427 -16.33 -35.18 12.76
N GLU A 428 -16.80 -36.06 13.64
CA GLU A 428 -17.63 -37.21 13.27
C GLU A 428 -18.86 -36.83 12.41
N LYS A 429 -19.49 -35.69 12.70
CA LYS A 429 -20.58 -35.14 11.88
C LYS A 429 -20.14 -34.82 10.45
N ASP A 430 -18.97 -34.22 10.29
CA ASP A 430 -18.43 -33.83 8.98
C ASP A 430 -18.01 -35.09 8.20
N LEU A 431 -17.41 -36.07 8.88
CA LEU A 431 -17.03 -37.36 8.30
C LEU A 431 -18.25 -38.14 7.79
N ALA A 432 -19.34 -38.19 8.56
CA ALA A 432 -20.58 -38.83 8.15
C ALA A 432 -21.19 -38.18 6.90
N ALA A 433 -21.17 -36.83 6.83
CA ALA A 433 -21.66 -36.10 5.66
C ALA A 433 -20.80 -36.36 4.41
N LEU A 434 -19.49 -36.47 4.55
CA LEU A 434 -18.57 -36.78 3.46
C LEU A 434 -18.69 -38.25 3.00
N GLN A 435 -18.88 -39.19 3.93
CA GLN A 435 -19.12 -40.60 3.61
C GLN A 435 -20.41 -40.80 2.81
N ALA A 436 -21.48 -40.10 3.18
CA ALA A 436 -22.74 -40.12 2.42
C ALA A 436 -22.60 -39.51 1.01
N ALA A 437 -21.57 -38.70 0.77
CA ALA A 437 -21.29 -38.08 -0.52
C ALA A 437 -20.43 -38.98 -1.45
N LEU A 438 -19.71 -39.98 -0.94
CA LEU A 438 -18.82 -40.86 -1.72
C LEU A 438 -19.49 -41.48 -2.96
N PRO A 439 -20.72 -42.03 -2.90
CA PRO A 439 -21.36 -42.65 -4.07
C PRO A 439 -21.67 -41.67 -5.21
N LYS A 440 -21.70 -40.36 -4.91
CA LYS A 440 -22.00 -39.31 -5.89
C LYS A 440 -20.76 -38.84 -6.65
N VAL A 441 -19.56 -39.16 -6.18
CA VAL A 441 -18.29 -38.77 -6.79
C VAL A 441 -17.80 -39.89 -7.71
N THR A 442 -18.08 -39.76 -9.00
CA THR A 442 -17.83 -40.82 -10.00
C THR A 442 -16.41 -40.77 -10.59
N ALA A 443 -15.74 -39.62 -10.55
CA ALA A 443 -14.37 -39.48 -11.02
C ALA A 443 -13.39 -40.20 -10.08
N PRO A 444 -12.55 -41.14 -10.57
CA PRO A 444 -11.67 -41.94 -9.71
C PRO A 444 -10.69 -41.14 -8.85
N ALA A 445 -10.13 -40.05 -9.41
CA ALA A 445 -9.20 -39.17 -8.72
C ALA A 445 -9.87 -38.37 -7.59
N ASP A 446 -11.08 -37.86 -7.83
CA ASP A 446 -11.87 -37.11 -6.85
C ASP A 446 -12.38 -38.02 -5.72
N ASN A 447 -12.80 -39.24 -6.07
CA ASN A 447 -13.27 -40.23 -5.09
C ASN A 447 -12.12 -40.64 -4.16
N LYS A 448 -10.94 -40.93 -4.72
CA LYS A 448 -9.73 -41.21 -3.93
C LYS A 448 -9.35 -40.04 -3.03
N ALA A 449 -9.35 -38.81 -3.56
CA ALA A 449 -9.06 -37.62 -2.77
C ALA A 449 -10.02 -37.43 -1.59
N LEU A 450 -11.30 -37.77 -1.77
CA LEU A 450 -12.33 -37.73 -0.74
C LEU A 450 -12.15 -38.83 0.31
N GLN A 451 -11.79 -40.05 -0.10
CA GLN A 451 -11.46 -41.14 0.83
C GLN A 451 -10.23 -40.82 1.67
N ASP A 452 -9.17 -40.30 1.04
CA ASP A 452 -7.94 -39.89 1.71
C ASP A 452 -8.21 -38.76 2.73
N LEU A 453 -9.16 -37.85 2.44
CA LEU A 453 -9.59 -36.80 3.37
C LEU A 453 -10.32 -37.38 4.59
N ILE A 454 -11.22 -38.34 4.37
CA ILE A 454 -11.98 -39.00 5.44
C ILE A 454 -11.02 -39.79 6.34
N ALA A 455 -10.05 -40.50 5.76
CA ALA A 455 -9.05 -41.27 6.49
C ALA A 455 -8.12 -40.37 7.32
N ALA A 456 -7.59 -39.30 6.73
CA ALA A 456 -6.66 -38.39 7.40
C ALA A 456 -7.35 -37.36 8.30
N ARG A 457 -8.67 -37.20 8.20
CA ARG A 457 -9.49 -36.13 8.83
C ARG A 457 -9.03 -34.70 8.51
N LYS A 458 -8.13 -34.54 7.54
CA LYS A 458 -7.54 -33.28 7.07
C LYS A 458 -7.08 -33.43 5.63
N VAL A 459 -6.89 -32.30 4.94
CA VAL A 459 -6.28 -32.30 3.60
C VAL A 459 -4.77 -32.50 3.75
N SER A 460 -4.24 -33.51 3.06
CA SER A 460 -2.86 -33.97 3.21
C SER A 460 -1.92 -33.37 2.17
N THR A 461 -2.39 -33.17 0.93
CA THR A 461 -1.60 -32.60 -0.18
C THR A 461 -2.33 -31.49 -0.93
N ARG A 462 -1.58 -30.65 -1.66
CA ARG A 462 -2.14 -29.56 -2.48
C ARG A 462 -2.98 -30.08 -3.64
N ASP A 463 -2.55 -31.16 -4.29
CA ASP A 463 -3.29 -31.75 -5.41
C ASP A 463 -4.63 -32.33 -4.95
N GLN A 464 -4.65 -32.94 -3.75
CA GLN A 464 -5.88 -33.38 -3.10
C GLN A 464 -6.84 -32.20 -2.87
N ASP A 465 -6.35 -31.05 -2.39
CA ASP A 465 -7.20 -29.85 -2.17
C ASP A 465 -7.85 -29.36 -3.47
N VAL A 466 -7.12 -29.35 -4.58
CA VAL A 466 -7.63 -28.90 -5.89
C VAL A 466 -8.77 -29.79 -6.36
N LEU A 467 -8.61 -31.11 -6.26
CA LEU A 467 -9.64 -32.10 -6.60
C LEU A 467 -10.88 -31.93 -5.70
N LEU A 468 -10.68 -31.80 -4.38
CA LEU A 468 -11.77 -31.60 -3.42
C LEU A 468 -12.54 -30.29 -3.63
N ARG A 469 -11.88 -29.23 -4.11
CA ARG A 469 -12.57 -27.98 -4.51
C ARG A 469 -13.43 -28.16 -5.74
N GLY A 470 -13.05 -29.06 -6.66
CA GLY A 470 -13.89 -29.50 -7.77
C GLY A 470 -15.16 -30.21 -7.25
N VAL A 471 -14.96 -31.18 -6.35
CA VAL A 471 -16.07 -31.93 -5.71
C VAL A 471 -17.04 -31.00 -4.98
N ALA A 472 -16.54 -30.00 -4.24
CA ALA A 472 -17.38 -29.05 -3.51
C ALA A 472 -18.31 -28.22 -4.42
N LYS A 473 -17.95 -28.07 -5.71
CA LYS A 473 -18.75 -27.34 -6.71
C LYS A 473 -19.76 -28.21 -7.45
N MET A 474 -19.74 -29.54 -7.27
CA MET A 474 -20.70 -30.43 -7.90
C MET A 474 -22.15 -30.10 -7.51
N GLU A 475 -23.04 -30.14 -8.49
CA GLU A 475 -24.48 -30.08 -8.27
C GLU A 475 -24.96 -31.38 -7.61
N GLY A 476 -25.88 -31.30 -6.64
CA GLY A 476 -26.41 -32.47 -5.92
C GLY A 476 -25.62 -32.94 -4.68
N LEU A 477 -24.52 -32.26 -4.33
CA LEU A 477 -23.81 -32.50 -3.06
C LEU A 477 -24.56 -31.85 -1.88
N ASP A 478 -24.67 -32.57 -0.75
CA ASP A 478 -25.32 -32.06 0.46
C ASP A 478 -24.58 -30.84 1.04
N LYS A 479 -25.34 -29.93 1.67
CA LYS A 479 -24.77 -28.72 2.27
C LYS A 479 -23.74 -29.04 3.36
N GLY A 480 -23.97 -30.07 4.18
CA GLY A 480 -23.04 -30.52 5.20
C GLY A 480 -21.71 -31.00 4.61
N ALA A 481 -21.75 -31.73 3.49
CA ALA A 481 -20.54 -32.15 2.78
C ALA A 481 -19.79 -30.95 2.16
N LYS A 482 -20.51 -30.00 1.57
CA LYS A 482 -19.91 -28.75 1.04
C LYS A 482 -19.24 -27.93 2.15
N ASP A 483 -19.90 -27.80 3.28
CA ASP A 483 -19.37 -27.07 4.45
C ASP A 483 -18.14 -27.79 5.04
N ALA A 484 -18.18 -29.13 5.13
CA ALA A 484 -17.05 -29.95 5.59
C ALA A 484 -15.82 -29.81 4.69
N LEU A 485 -15.99 -29.92 3.36
CA LEU A 485 -14.92 -29.68 2.38
C LEU A 485 -14.37 -28.26 2.49
N GLY A 486 -15.25 -27.27 2.63
CA GLY A 486 -14.86 -25.87 2.83
C GLY A 486 -14.07 -25.63 4.12
N ASN A 487 -14.43 -26.31 5.22
CA ASN A 487 -13.73 -26.22 6.50
C ASN A 487 -12.36 -26.91 6.44
N ALA A 488 -12.27 -28.10 5.83
CA ALA A 488 -11.01 -28.80 5.62
C ALA A 488 -10.03 -27.98 4.77
N HIS A 489 -10.51 -27.38 3.68
CA HIS A 489 -9.74 -26.43 2.88
C HIS A 489 -9.25 -25.26 3.73
N LYS A 490 -10.15 -24.57 4.45
CA LYS A 490 -9.75 -23.43 5.31
C LYS A 490 -8.77 -23.82 6.42
N ALA A 491 -8.77 -25.07 6.87
CA ALA A 491 -7.88 -25.56 7.91
C ALA A 491 -6.47 -25.85 7.38
N ALA A 492 -6.35 -26.34 6.13
CA ALA A 492 -5.08 -26.67 5.48
C ALA A 492 -4.34 -25.45 4.90
N TRP A 493 -5.06 -24.33 4.68
CA TRP A 493 -4.51 -23.10 4.11
C TRP A 493 -4.25 -22.05 5.19
N HIS A 494 -2.98 -21.70 5.39
CA HIS A 494 -2.49 -20.82 6.46
C HIS A 494 -2.05 -19.46 5.94
N ASP A 495 -2.23 -18.42 6.74
CA ASP A 495 -1.65 -17.11 6.48
C ASP A 495 -0.24 -17.04 7.10
N SER A 496 0.77 -16.59 6.35
CA SER A 496 2.10 -16.36 6.94
C SER A 496 2.04 -15.13 7.85
N LYS A 497 2.35 -15.33 9.13
CA LYS A 497 2.44 -14.24 10.12
C LYS A 497 3.50 -13.21 9.72
N ILE A 498 4.62 -13.66 9.16
CA ILE A 498 5.72 -12.80 8.70
C ILE A 498 5.23 -11.91 7.55
N ILE A 499 4.54 -12.50 6.58
CA ILE A 499 4.03 -11.77 5.41
C ILE A 499 2.91 -10.81 5.81
N LYS A 500 2.04 -11.22 6.74
CA LYS A 500 1.04 -10.31 7.33
C LYS A 500 1.71 -9.12 8.01
N ALA A 501 2.75 -9.37 8.82
CA ALA A 501 3.51 -8.30 9.45
C ALA A 501 4.15 -7.36 8.42
N TYR A 502 4.80 -7.88 7.36
CA TYR A 502 5.34 -7.05 6.29
C TYR A 502 4.26 -6.20 5.61
N ARG A 503 3.08 -6.76 5.33
CA ARG A 503 1.94 -6.01 4.76
C ARG A 503 1.50 -4.87 5.67
N ASP A 504 1.39 -5.13 6.98
CA ASP A 504 1.00 -4.12 7.96
C ASP A 504 2.07 -3.00 8.06
N TRP A 505 3.36 -3.37 8.08
CA TRP A 505 4.47 -2.42 8.05
C TRP A 505 4.46 -1.57 6.78
N ILE A 506 4.31 -2.20 5.62
CA ILE A 506 4.24 -1.52 4.33
C ILE A 506 3.09 -0.52 4.32
N ALA A 507 1.89 -0.91 4.76
CA ALA A 507 0.75 -0.02 4.84
C ALA A 507 1.03 1.22 5.71
N TRP A 508 1.68 1.05 6.86
CA TRP A 508 2.06 2.17 7.72
C TRP A 508 3.17 3.05 7.13
N LEU A 509 4.17 2.46 6.47
CA LEU A 509 5.23 3.19 5.78
C LEU A 509 4.67 4.05 4.64
N PHE A 510 3.72 3.52 3.88
CA PHE A 510 3.03 4.28 2.84
C PHE A 510 2.09 5.33 3.44
N ALA A 511 1.29 5.01 4.46
CA ALA A 511 0.43 6.00 5.12
C ALA A 511 1.24 7.17 5.68
N PHE A 512 2.33 6.88 6.39
CA PHE A 512 3.28 7.87 6.88
C PHE A 512 3.89 8.67 5.72
N GLY A 513 4.47 7.96 4.75
CA GLY A 513 5.21 8.56 3.66
C GLY A 513 4.35 9.44 2.75
N LEU A 514 3.11 9.04 2.48
CA LEU A 514 2.15 9.78 1.67
C LEU A 514 1.61 10.98 2.44
N THR A 515 1.31 10.85 3.73
CA THR A 515 0.92 11.98 4.58
C THR A 515 2.03 13.04 4.62
N GLY A 516 3.28 12.63 4.85
CA GLY A 516 4.43 13.53 4.84
C GLY A 516 4.78 14.08 3.45
N LEU A 517 4.43 13.37 2.37
CA LEU A 517 4.51 13.88 1.00
C LEU A 517 3.46 14.97 0.76
N GLY A 518 2.22 14.78 1.25
CA GLY A 518 1.17 15.81 1.25
C GLY A 518 1.65 17.13 1.86
N MET A 519 2.35 17.04 3.00
CA MET A 519 2.96 18.21 3.67
C MET A 519 4.09 18.87 2.86
N GLN A 520 4.59 18.26 1.80
CA GLN A 520 5.59 18.86 0.92
C GLN A 520 4.98 19.48 -0.33
N ILE A 521 3.68 19.29 -0.57
CA ILE A 521 2.97 19.86 -1.72
C ILE A 521 2.42 21.23 -1.31
N THR A 522 3.14 22.28 -1.70
CA THR A 522 2.77 23.67 -1.40
C THR A 522 2.12 24.34 -2.60
N VAL A 523 1.20 25.28 -2.36
CA VAL A 523 0.64 26.13 -3.42
C VAL A 523 1.75 26.90 -4.13
N ALA A 524 2.82 27.29 -3.42
CA ALA A 524 4.00 27.89 -4.03
C ALA A 524 4.69 26.96 -5.03
N SER A 525 4.90 25.68 -4.68
CA SER A 525 5.49 24.69 -5.60
C SER A 525 4.60 24.39 -6.81
N ILE A 526 3.27 24.49 -6.65
CA ILE A 526 2.32 24.38 -7.75
C ILE A 526 2.40 25.61 -8.66
N LYS A 527 2.46 26.81 -8.08
CA LYS A 527 2.64 28.08 -8.83
C LYS A 527 3.99 28.18 -9.54
N GLN A 528 5.02 27.47 -9.05
CA GLN A 528 6.29 27.35 -9.75
C GLN A 528 6.19 26.48 -11.00
N ALA A 529 5.16 25.64 -11.16
CA ALA A 529 4.90 24.98 -12.43
C ALA A 529 4.34 26.02 -13.41
N GLY A 530 5.09 26.32 -14.48
CA GLY A 530 4.68 27.34 -15.43
C GLY A 530 5.50 27.35 -16.72
N GLY A 531 4.97 28.04 -17.72
CA GLY A 531 5.62 28.22 -19.02
C GLY A 531 5.61 26.97 -19.90
N LYS A 532 6.55 26.94 -20.85
CA LYS A 532 6.70 25.88 -21.86
C LYS A 532 6.79 24.46 -21.27
N PRO A 533 7.52 24.22 -20.15
CA PRO A 533 7.65 22.88 -19.59
C PRO A 533 6.32 22.31 -19.13
N LEU A 534 5.46 23.14 -18.53
CA LEU A 534 4.15 22.73 -18.07
C LEU A 534 3.28 22.26 -19.24
N ILE A 535 3.27 23.01 -20.34
CA ILE A 535 2.49 22.67 -21.53
C ILE A 535 3.02 21.38 -22.16
N ILE A 536 4.33 21.32 -22.46
CA ILE A 536 4.94 20.14 -23.10
C ILE A 536 4.75 18.90 -22.22
N GLY A 537 5.07 19.02 -20.93
CA GLY A 537 4.99 17.92 -19.98
C GLY A 537 3.55 17.44 -19.77
N SER A 538 2.56 18.33 -19.73
CA SER A 538 1.15 17.94 -19.58
C SER A 538 0.60 17.30 -20.85
N VAL A 539 0.94 17.81 -22.04
CA VAL A 539 0.51 17.21 -23.31
C VAL A 539 1.08 15.80 -23.47
N VAL A 540 2.40 15.64 -23.29
CA VAL A 540 3.03 14.31 -23.40
C VAL A 540 2.57 13.39 -22.26
N GLY A 541 2.41 13.93 -21.05
CA GLY A 541 1.85 13.20 -19.90
C GLY A 541 0.43 12.69 -20.18
N LEU A 542 -0.42 13.50 -20.80
CA LEU A 542 -1.77 13.12 -21.20
C LEU A 542 -1.76 12.05 -22.29
N ILE A 543 -0.94 12.22 -23.33
CA ILE A 543 -0.77 11.21 -24.39
C ILE A 543 -0.33 9.88 -23.79
N LYS A 544 0.64 9.90 -22.87
CA LYS A 544 1.11 8.71 -22.15
C LYS A 544 0.00 8.09 -21.29
N ALA A 545 -0.73 8.90 -20.54
CA ALA A 545 -1.81 8.43 -19.67
C ALA A 545 -2.96 7.78 -20.45
N VAL A 546 -3.44 8.45 -21.51
CA VAL A 546 -4.53 7.95 -22.36
C VAL A 546 -4.06 6.77 -23.21
N GLY A 547 -2.89 6.86 -23.83
CA GLY A 547 -2.34 5.78 -24.64
C GLY A 547 -2.12 4.51 -23.81
N SER A 548 -1.58 4.63 -22.61
CA SER A 548 -1.39 3.47 -21.72
C SER A 548 -2.72 2.92 -21.20
N LEU A 549 -3.74 3.76 -20.98
CA LEU A 549 -5.09 3.29 -20.65
C LEU A 549 -5.64 2.39 -21.76
N ILE A 550 -5.58 2.86 -23.02
CA ILE A 550 -6.07 2.11 -24.19
C ILE A 550 -5.35 0.77 -24.30
N VAL A 551 -4.01 0.77 -24.22
CA VAL A 551 -3.22 -0.47 -24.29
C VAL A 551 -3.59 -1.43 -23.15
N VAL A 552 -3.76 -0.92 -21.93
CA VAL A 552 -4.15 -1.75 -20.78
C VAL A 552 -5.52 -2.38 -20.99
N LEU A 553 -6.51 -1.61 -21.43
CA LEU A 553 -7.87 -2.13 -21.66
C LEU A 553 -7.92 -3.18 -22.78
N LEU A 554 -7.07 -3.05 -23.80
CA LEU A 554 -7.04 -3.97 -24.93
C LEU A 554 -6.22 -5.25 -24.67
N PHE A 555 -5.10 -5.14 -23.96
CA PHE A 555 -4.09 -6.19 -23.91
C PHE A 555 -3.83 -6.77 -22.51
N VAL A 556 -4.19 -6.06 -21.44
CA VAL A 556 -3.97 -6.53 -20.07
C VAL A 556 -5.25 -7.17 -19.54
N ARG A 557 -5.18 -8.48 -19.32
CA ARG A 557 -6.25 -9.25 -18.69
C ARG A 557 -5.96 -9.44 -17.21
N GLU A 558 -7.03 -9.51 -16.41
CA GLU A 558 -6.90 -9.95 -15.03
C GLU A 558 -6.46 -11.42 -15.03
N PHE A 559 -5.33 -11.69 -14.38
CA PHE A 559 -4.90 -13.05 -14.09
C PHE A 559 -5.61 -13.46 -12.79
N ILE A 560 -6.53 -14.43 -12.89
CA ILE A 560 -7.24 -15.01 -11.73
C ILE A 560 -6.31 -15.99 -11.02
#